data_AF-A0A543I7C1-F1
#
_entry.id   AF-A0A543I7C1-F1
#
_cell.length_a   1.000
_cell.length_b   1.000
_cell.length_c   1.000
_cell.angle_alpha   90.00
_cell.angle_beta   90.00
_cell.angle_gamma   90.00
#
_symmetry.space_group_name_H-M   'P 1'
#
loop_
_entity.id
_entity.type
_entity.pdbx_description
1 polymer ?
#
loop_
_entity_poly.entity_id
_entity_poly.type
_entity_poly.pdbx_seq_one_letter_code
_entity_poly.pdbx_strand_id
1 'polypeptide(L)'
;MWTIDVLGALVVRRDGELLPPLPPLPAAVLVCLALAGRRGVKTQELLDAVVNPNGGRAIASKPALHKHFETLHKLGLPIPRFGTLVTDGYALDMNRVEVDAAEFVSRVRELPAAPTEAQAAELLGFWREDPRAAHPRVRGSRWNPVYRARASLLTSIRSARLEEIAGLEEFLELFPSDPDCAPLRDRLVRVERKRLLVVEDDVLEQIVDALDGYDCVPIGDMDEWYRRLKNDRDSILRCHGALVDLHLTDALNDEQGFDIVEWLRENTEIPTALMTVAPPWDDYGEGPQIHRNRFRLVRIVNKQKDRLNRRLNLPAIRSTAKVLTSDDEEDVRTRLATWLESAYFHAAQRLRRTRNRDGGRRLRECERSAEAARRSLESDTLPAAESAVREFVRAWT
;
A
#
# COMPACT_ATOMS: atom_id res chain seq x y z
N MET A 1 -25.34 32.07 -5.49
CA MET A 1 -24.75 31.04 -6.37
C MET A 1 -25.47 29.71 -6.17
N TRP A 2 -25.64 28.93 -7.22
CA TRP A 2 -26.11 27.54 -7.12
C TRP A 2 -24.95 26.57 -7.18
N THR A 3 -25.01 25.49 -6.41
CA THR A 3 -24.05 24.38 -6.47
C THR A 3 -24.81 23.08 -6.67
N ILE A 4 -24.37 22.27 -7.63
CA ILE A 4 -24.97 20.98 -7.96
C ILE A 4 -23.87 19.92 -7.93
N ASP A 5 -23.97 19.01 -6.97
CA ASP A 5 -23.02 17.91 -6.81
C ASP A 5 -23.63 16.63 -7.39
N VAL A 6 -22.97 16.00 -8.36
CA VAL A 6 -23.43 14.79 -9.06
C VAL A 6 -22.39 13.66 -9.08
N LEU A 7 -21.19 13.87 -8.54
CA LEU A 7 -20.18 12.81 -8.34
C LEU A 7 -20.42 12.08 -7.00
N GLY A 8 -21.66 11.69 -6.76
CA GLY A 8 -22.20 11.31 -5.47
C GLY A 8 -23.72 11.26 -5.53
N ALA A 9 -24.38 11.23 -4.37
CA ALA A 9 -25.81 11.46 -4.31
C ALA A 9 -26.09 12.89 -4.78
N LEU A 10 -27.23 13.12 -5.44
CA LEU A 10 -27.54 14.44 -5.98
C LEU A 10 -27.75 15.42 -4.82
N VAL A 11 -26.85 16.40 -4.70
CA VAL A 11 -26.96 17.49 -3.73
C VAL A 11 -27.14 18.80 -4.48
N VAL A 12 -28.15 19.57 -4.11
CA VAL A 12 -28.43 20.88 -4.70
C VAL A 12 -28.44 21.92 -3.59
N ARG A 13 -27.57 22.93 -3.72
CA ARG A 13 -27.51 24.06 -2.79
C ARG A 13 -27.80 25.38 -3.50
N ARG A 14 -28.39 26.30 -2.76
CA ARG A 14 -28.59 27.69 -3.17
C ARG A 14 -28.03 28.60 -2.09
N ASP A 15 -27.02 29.39 -2.43
CA ASP A 15 -26.39 30.33 -1.51
C ASP A 15 -25.90 29.63 -0.22
N GLY A 16 -25.41 28.39 -0.36
CA GLY A 16 -24.97 27.52 0.74
C GLY A 16 -26.08 26.68 1.41
N GLU A 17 -27.35 27.03 1.21
CA GLU A 17 -28.48 26.32 1.80
C GLU A 17 -28.82 25.03 1.02
N LEU A 18 -28.93 23.91 1.72
CA LEU A 18 -29.32 22.62 1.15
C LEU A 18 -30.80 22.59 0.80
N LEU A 19 -31.13 22.29 -0.45
CA LEU A 19 -32.52 22.11 -0.87
C LEU A 19 -33.06 20.72 -0.54
N PRO A 20 -34.41 20.59 -0.43
CA PRO A 20 -35.04 19.29 -0.29
C PRO A 20 -34.69 18.33 -1.44
N PRO A 21 -34.61 17.02 -1.18
CA PRO A 21 -34.37 16.02 -2.22
C PRO A 21 -35.37 16.12 -3.37
N LEU A 22 -34.86 16.06 -4.60
CA LEU A 22 -35.68 16.08 -5.81
C LEU A 22 -36.37 14.73 -6.02
N PRO A 23 -37.59 14.72 -6.59
CA PRO A 23 -38.19 13.47 -7.05
C PRO A 23 -37.31 12.80 -8.12
N PRO A 24 -37.37 11.46 -8.30
CA PRO A 24 -36.39 10.73 -9.09
C PRO A 24 -36.22 11.17 -10.56
N LEU A 25 -37.32 11.54 -11.24
CA LEU A 25 -37.27 11.96 -12.63
C LEU A 25 -36.75 13.40 -12.80
N PRO A 26 -37.24 14.42 -12.05
CA PRO A 26 -36.60 15.73 -11.99
C PRO A 26 -35.11 15.67 -11.63
N ALA A 27 -34.72 14.82 -10.68
CA ALA A 27 -33.32 14.61 -10.31
C ALA A 27 -32.48 14.12 -11.51
N ALA A 28 -32.93 13.07 -12.20
CA ALA A 28 -32.23 12.54 -13.37
C ALA A 28 -32.15 13.54 -14.53
N VAL A 29 -33.20 14.34 -14.73
CA VAL A 29 -33.19 15.45 -15.70
C VAL A 29 -32.13 16.49 -15.32
N LEU A 30 -32.05 16.90 -14.05
CA LEU A 30 -31.06 17.86 -13.57
C LEU A 30 -29.63 17.34 -13.74
N VAL A 31 -29.37 16.08 -13.39
CA VAL A 31 -28.07 15.43 -13.59
C VAL A 31 -27.67 15.43 -15.07
N CYS A 32 -28.60 15.12 -15.98
CA CYS A 32 -28.32 15.18 -17.42
C CYS A 32 -27.91 16.59 -17.89
N LEU A 33 -28.53 17.63 -17.33
CA LEU A 33 -28.17 19.02 -17.65
C LEU A 33 -26.84 19.42 -17.04
N ALA A 34 -26.58 19.02 -15.79
CA ALA A 34 -25.32 19.24 -15.09
C ALA A 34 -24.15 18.66 -15.87
N LEU A 35 -24.28 17.41 -16.35
CA LEU A 35 -23.26 16.73 -17.17
C LEU A 35 -23.06 17.35 -18.55
N ALA A 36 -24.08 18.01 -19.11
CA ALA A 36 -23.97 18.66 -20.41
C ALA A 36 -23.30 20.04 -20.35
N GLY A 37 -23.34 20.68 -19.17
CA GLY A 37 -22.78 22.00 -18.94
C GLY A 37 -23.33 23.06 -19.91
N ARG A 38 -22.45 23.97 -20.36
CA ARG A 38 -22.82 25.10 -21.24
C ARG A 38 -23.42 24.69 -22.59
N ARG A 39 -23.12 23.49 -23.09
CA ARG A 39 -23.65 23.01 -24.38
C ARG A 39 -25.15 22.70 -24.31
N GLY A 40 -25.65 22.40 -23.11
CA GLY A 40 -27.01 21.93 -22.92
C GLY A 40 -27.28 20.58 -23.59
N VAL A 41 -28.55 20.19 -23.58
CA VAL A 41 -29.04 18.91 -24.12
C VAL A 41 -30.27 19.17 -24.98
N LYS A 42 -30.30 18.59 -26.18
CA LYS A 42 -31.49 18.64 -27.03
C LYS A 42 -32.65 17.89 -26.36
N THR A 43 -33.88 18.30 -26.65
CA THR A 43 -35.05 17.66 -26.03
C THR A 43 -35.09 16.15 -26.27
N GLN A 44 -34.85 15.70 -27.51
CA GLN A 44 -34.88 14.29 -27.85
C GLN A 44 -33.77 13.50 -27.13
N GLU A 45 -32.58 14.07 -27.11
CA GLU A 45 -31.42 13.56 -26.39
C GLU A 45 -31.64 13.42 -24.87
N LEU A 46 -32.42 14.32 -24.27
CA LEU A 46 -32.78 14.29 -22.86
C LEU A 46 -33.81 13.20 -22.57
N LEU A 47 -34.82 13.04 -23.44
CA LEU A 47 -35.78 11.92 -23.37
C LEU A 47 -35.07 10.56 -23.47
N ASP A 48 -34.02 10.46 -24.30
CA ASP A 48 -33.20 9.25 -24.47
C ASP A 48 -32.20 9.01 -23.33
N ALA A 49 -31.81 10.07 -22.63
CA ALA A 49 -30.84 10.00 -21.53
C ALA A 49 -31.46 9.58 -20.20
N VAL A 50 -32.74 9.90 -19.97
CA VAL A 50 -33.44 9.54 -18.73
C VAL A 50 -34.15 8.19 -18.90
N VAL A 51 -33.64 7.18 -18.22
CA VAL A 51 -34.05 5.78 -18.37
C VAL A 51 -34.83 5.26 -17.16
N ASN A 52 -35.67 4.26 -17.40
CA ASN A 52 -36.37 3.51 -16.37
C ASN A 52 -35.49 2.32 -15.91
N PRO A 53 -35.89 1.57 -14.86
CA PRO A 53 -35.11 0.42 -14.38
C PRO A 53 -34.84 -0.67 -15.42
N ASN A 54 -35.66 -0.74 -16.48
CA ASN A 54 -35.51 -1.70 -17.58
C ASN A 54 -34.65 -1.14 -18.75
N GLY A 55 -34.04 0.04 -18.59
CA GLY A 55 -33.20 0.68 -19.61
C GLY A 55 -33.98 1.40 -20.74
N GLY A 56 -35.31 1.32 -20.75
CA GLY A 56 -36.15 2.08 -21.69
C GLY A 56 -36.29 3.54 -21.28
N ARG A 57 -36.88 4.39 -22.15
CA ARG A 57 -37.16 5.79 -21.79
C ARG A 57 -38.08 5.87 -20.57
N ALA A 58 -37.71 6.65 -19.57
CA ALA A 58 -38.59 6.92 -18.43
C ALA A 58 -39.59 8.05 -18.69
N ILE A 59 -39.27 8.94 -19.62
CA ILE A 59 -40.12 10.08 -19.99
C ILE A 59 -40.66 9.84 -21.40
N ALA A 60 -41.97 9.64 -21.51
CA ALA A 60 -42.61 9.18 -22.75
C ALA A 60 -42.72 10.25 -23.83
N SER A 61 -42.76 11.54 -23.45
CA SER A 61 -43.09 12.62 -24.39
C SER A 61 -42.52 13.98 -23.95
N LYS A 62 -42.45 14.93 -24.89
CA LYS A 62 -42.02 16.31 -24.61
C LYS A 62 -42.90 17.02 -23.55
N PRO A 63 -44.25 16.90 -23.57
CA PRO A 63 -45.08 17.48 -22.52
C PRO A 63 -44.79 16.91 -21.12
N ALA A 64 -44.48 15.62 -21.01
CA ALA A 64 -44.10 15.02 -19.73
C ALA A 64 -42.76 15.55 -19.22
N LEU A 65 -41.79 15.74 -20.11
CA LEU A 65 -40.51 16.38 -19.78
C LEU A 65 -40.71 17.81 -19.26
N HIS A 66 -41.61 18.59 -19.89
CA HIS A 66 -41.90 19.97 -19.47
C HIS A 66 -42.40 20.05 -18.02
N LYS A 67 -43.23 19.10 -17.57
CA LYS A 67 -43.68 19.03 -16.17
C LYS A 67 -42.52 18.88 -15.18
N HIS A 68 -41.48 18.13 -15.54
CA HIS A 68 -40.28 18.02 -14.71
C HIS A 68 -39.48 19.33 -14.68
N PHE A 69 -39.43 20.06 -15.79
CA PHE A 69 -38.86 21.41 -15.81
C PHE A 69 -39.64 22.41 -14.97
N GLU A 70 -40.97 22.36 -14.98
CA GLU A 70 -41.79 23.17 -14.07
C GLU A 70 -41.43 22.92 -12.60
N THR A 71 -41.18 21.66 -12.21
CA THR A 71 -40.68 21.33 -10.87
C THR A 71 -39.34 22.01 -10.59
N LEU A 72 -38.38 21.91 -11.52
CA LEU A 72 -37.05 22.52 -11.35
C LEU A 72 -37.12 24.06 -11.32
N HIS A 73 -37.98 24.68 -12.13
CA HIS A 73 -38.21 26.12 -12.13
C HIS A 73 -38.88 26.62 -10.85
N LYS A 74 -39.82 25.86 -10.26
CA LYS A 74 -40.44 26.20 -8.97
C LYS A 74 -39.43 26.29 -7.84
N LEU A 75 -38.32 25.56 -7.93
CA LEU A 75 -37.20 25.65 -6.99
C LEU A 75 -36.28 26.86 -7.27
N GLY A 76 -36.45 27.51 -8.43
CA GLY A 76 -35.66 28.68 -8.82
C GLY A 76 -34.36 28.34 -9.54
N LEU A 77 -34.18 27.09 -10.01
CA LEU A 77 -32.99 26.71 -10.79
C LEU A 77 -32.88 27.57 -12.06
N PRO A 78 -31.69 28.10 -12.37
CA PRO A 78 -31.48 29.03 -13.48
C PRO A 78 -31.36 28.25 -14.80
N ILE A 79 -32.47 27.65 -15.21
CA ILE A 79 -32.64 26.99 -16.50
C ILE A 79 -33.30 28.04 -17.41
N PRO A 80 -32.63 28.55 -18.45
CA PRO A 80 -33.25 29.53 -19.34
C PRO A 80 -34.37 28.90 -20.15
N ARG A 81 -35.33 29.73 -20.58
CA ARG A 81 -36.38 29.28 -21.52
C ARG A 81 -35.77 28.97 -22.88
N PHE A 82 -36.40 28.05 -23.62
CA PHE A 82 -36.00 27.63 -24.97
C PHE A 82 -35.54 28.78 -25.86
N GLY A 83 -34.45 28.57 -26.62
CA GLY A 83 -33.94 29.50 -27.62
C GLY A 83 -32.98 30.57 -27.11
N THR A 84 -32.79 30.71 -25.79
CA THR A 84 -31.87 31.73 -25.22
C THR A 84 -30.41 31.29 -25.19
N LEU A 85 -30.12 30.03 -24.82
CA LEU A 85 -28.76 29.45 -24.84
C LEU A 85 -28.60 28.32 -25.86
N VAL A 86 -29.68 27.59 -26.14
CA VAL A 86 -29.69 26.45 -27.08
C VAL A 86 -30.94 26.54 -27.95
N THR A 87 -30.76 26.40 -29.26
CA THR A 87 -31.82 26.61 -30.26
C THR A 87 -32.95 25.59 -30.16
N ASP A 88 -32.64 24.34 -29.77
CA ASP A 88 -33.62 23.25 -29.55
C ASP A 88 -33.19 22.38 -28.38
N GLY A 89 -33.36 22.87 -27.14
CA GLY A 89 -32.96 22.13 -25.95
C GLY A 89 -33.01 22.93 -24.66
N TYR A 90 -32.36 22.38 -23.64
CA TYR A 90 -32.26 22.95 -22.30
C TYR A 90 -30.80 23.00 -21.85
N ALA A 91 -30.43 24.04 -21.12
CA ALA A 91 -29.11 24.20 -20.54
C ALA A 91 -29.22 24.81 -19.13
N LEU A 92 -28.23 24.57 -18.29
CA LEU A 92 -28.03 25.35 -17.07
C LEU A 92 -27.26 26.63 -17.42
N ASP A 93 -27.64 27.74 -16.80
CA ASP A 93 -26.82 28.94 -16.83
C ASP A 93 -25.58 28.76 -15.93
N MET A 94 -24.49 28.28 -16.53
CA MET A 94 -23.23 27.99 -15.83
C MET A 94 -22.53 29.23 -15.26
N ASN A 95 -23.04 30.45 -15.50
CA ASN A 95 -22.56 31.64 -14.79
C ASN A 95 -23.19 31.79 -13.41
N ARG A 96 -24.25 31.03 -13.13
CA ARG A 96 -25.01 31.05 -11.88
C ARG A 96 -24.98 29.72 -11.14
N VAL A 97 -24.37 28.70 -11.75
CA VAL A 97 -24.35 27.31 -11.30
C VAL A 97 -22.93 26.77 -11.39
N GLU A 98 -22.46 26.25 -10.27
CA GLU A 98 -21.27 25.42 -10.16
C GLU A 98 -21.69 23.94 -10.17
N VAL A 99 -20.98 23.12 -10.96
CA VAL A 99 -21.24 21.69 -11.07
C VAL A 99 -19.93 20.96 -10.85
N ASP A 100 -19.87 20.13 -9.81
CA ASP A 100 -18.68 19.39 -9.40
C ASP A 100 -18.08 18.53 -10.54
N ALA A 101 -18.91 17.86 -11.34
CA ALA A 101 -18.48 17.04 -12.46
C ALA A 101 -17.87 17.88 -13.59
N ALA A 102 -18.39 19.09 -13.83
CA ALA A 102 -17.85 20.00 -14.84
C ALA A 102 -16.52 20.59 -14.38
N GLU A 103 -16.43 20.96 -13.11
CA GLU A 103 -15.19 21.44 -12.48
C GLU A 103 -14.11 20.35 -12.50
N PHE A 104 -14.42 19.14 -12.03
CA PHE A 104 -13.51 17.99 -12.08
C PHE A 104 -12.95 17.76 -13.48
N VAL A 105 -13.81 17.71 -14.51
CA VAL A 105 -13.38 17.51 -15.91
C VAL A 105 -12.49 18.65 -16.40
N SER A 106 -12.77 19.91 -16.02
CA SER A 106 -11.92 21.05 -16.40
C SER A 106 -10.56 20.97 -15.73
N ARG A 107 -10.54 20.77 -14.41
CA ARG A 107 -9.31 20.77 -13.62
C ARG A 107 -8.39 19.61 -13.98
N VAL A 108 -8.94 18.43 -14.26
CA VAL A 108 -8.14 17.30 -14.78
C VAL A 108 -7.48 17.63 -16.12
N ARG A 109 -8.16 18.37 -17.01
CA ARG A 109 -7.58 18.78 -18.30
C ARG A 109 -6.43 19.77 -18.13
N GLU A 110 -6.47 20.58 -17.07
CA GLU A 110 -5.47 21.60 -16.74
C GLU A 110 -4.32 21.04 -15.90
N LEU A 111 -4.37 19.78 -15.48
CA LEU A 111 -3.30 19.15 -14.71
C LEU A 111 -1.99 19.08 -15.50
N PRO A 112 -0.84 19.30 -14.84
CA PRO A 112 0.45 18.97 -15.42
C PRO A 112 0.58 17.45 -15.63
N ALA A 113 1.52 17.04 -16.47
CA ALA A 113 1.79 15.62 -16.73
C ALA A 113 2.15 14.83 -15.45
N ALA A 114 2.81 15.49 -14.49
CA ALA A 114 3.10 14.97 -13.16
C ALA A 114 2.46 15.90 -12.11
N PRO A 115 1.21 15.64 -11.69
CA PRO A 115 0.54 16.42 -10.65
C PRO A 115 1.18 16.18 -9.29
N THR A 116 1.12 17.17 -8.41
CA THR A 116 1.50 16.98 -7.00
C THR A 116 0.48 16.12 -6.28
N GLU A 117 0.88 15.51 -5.17
CA GLU A 117 0.04 14.67 -4.32
C GLU A 117 -1.18 15.44 -3.81
N ALA A 118 -1.01 16.72 -3.46
CA ALA A 118 -2.10 17.60 -3.03
C ALA A 118 -3.11 17.89 -4.15
N GLN A 119 -2.64 18.12 -5.39
CA GLN A 119 -3.53 18.32 -6.54
C GLN A 119 -4.34 17.06 -6.86
N ALA A 120 -3.70 15.89 -6.76
CA ALA A 120 -4.37 14.62 -6.93
C ALA A 120 -5.45 14.40 -5.85
N ALA A 121 -5.08 14.58 -4.58
CA ALA A 121 -5.99 14.42 -3.44
C ALA A 121 -7.23 15.31 -3.57
N GLU A 122 -7.05 16.59 -3.93
CA GLU A 122 -8.16 17.52 -4.13
C GLU A 122 -9.15 17.04 -5.20
N LEU A 123 -8.64 16.51 -6.33
CA LEU A 123 -9.48 16.02 -7.43
C LEU A 123 -10.17 14.70 -7.13
N LEU A 124 -9.53 13.81 -6.36
CA LEU A 124 -10.16 12.58 -5.88
C LEU A 124 -11.30 12.90 -4.90
N GLY A 125 -11.14 13.94 -4.08
CA GLY A 125 -12.15 14.40 -3.10
C GLY A 125 -13.46 14.90 -3.71
N PHE A 126 -13.54 15.11 -5.03
CA PHE A 126 -14.80 15.38 -5.72
C PHE A 126 -15.77 14.19 -5.68
N TRP A 127 -15.25 12.96 -5.57
CA TRP A 127 -16.02 11.73 -5.65
C TRP A 127 -16.46 11.27 -4.26
N ARG A 128 -17.77 11.02 -4.12
CA ARG A 128 -18.39 10.57 -2.86
C ARG A 128 -19.00 9.17 -2.98
N GLU A 129 -19.39 8.77 -4.19
CA GLU A 129 -19.83 7.41 -4.53
C GLU A 129 -19.69 7.15 -6.04
N ASP A 130 -19.97 5.94 -6.52
CA ASP A 130 -20.10 5.68 -7.96
C ASP A 130 -21.35 6.39 -8.51
N PRO A 131 -21.21 7.45 -9.33
CA PRO A 131 -22.35 8.23 -9.80
C PRO A 131 -23.30 7.43 -10.73
N ARG A 132 -22.84 6.33 -11.34
CA ARG A 132 -23.73 5.45 -12.11
C ARG A 132 -24.65 4.64 -11.20
N ALA A 133 -24.16 4.27 -10.02
CA ALA A 133 -24.96 3.61 -8.98
C ALA A 133 -25.89 4.62 -8.29
N ALA A 134 -25.40 5.84 -8.01
CA ALA A 134 -26.17 6.95 -7.45
C ALA A 134 -27.36 7.37 -8.33
N HIS A 135 -27.16 7.31 -9.65
CA HIS A 135 -28.08 7.84 -10.65
C HIS A 135 -28.46 6.79 -11.70
N PRO A 136 -29.13 5.69 -11.30
CA PRO A 136 -29.42 4.57 -12.21
C PRO A 136 -30.40 4.94 -13.34
N ARG A 137 -31.10 6.08 -13.20
CA ARG A 137 -32.00 6.64 -14.22
C ARG A 137 -31.30 7.52 -15.26
N VAL A 138 -29.99 7.70 -15.17
CA VAL A 138 -29.20 8.44 -16.16
C VAL A 138 -28.43 7.44 -17.00
N ARG A 139 -28.61 7.49 -18.32
CA ARG A 139 -27.94 6.58 -19.26
C ARG A 139 -26.42 6.65 -19.09
N GLY A 140 -25.78 5.49 -18.96
CA GLY A 140 -24.33 5.36 -18.72
C GLY A 140 -23.44 6.19 -19.66
N SER A 141 -23.83 6.34 -20.93
CA SER A 141 -23.07 7.11 -21.92
C SER A 141 -22.92 8.59 -21.59
N ARG A 142 -23.81 9.17 -20.76
CA ARG A 142 -23.70 10.58 -20.31
C ARG A 142 -22.53 10.79 -19.35
N TRP A 143 -22.09 9.73 -18.67
CA TRP A 143 -20.96 9.78 -17.75
C TRP A 143 -19.60 9.64 -18.46
N ASN A 144 -19.56 9.30 -19.75
CA ASN A 144 -18.32 9.06 -20.48
C ASN A 144 -17.27 10.19 -20.36
N PRO A 145 -17.62 11.49 -20.44
CA PRO A 145 -16.64 12.56 -20.27
C PRO A 145 -15.99 12.56 -18.88
N VAL A 146 -16.78 12.34 -17.82
CA VAL A 146 -16.31 12.30 -16.44
C VAL A 146 -15.38 11.10 -16.23
N TYR A 147 -15.76 9.90 -16.70
CA TYR A 147 -14.95 8.70 -16.55
C TYR A 147 -13.67 8.76 -17.37
N ARG A 148 -13.66 9.44 -18.53
CA ARG A 148 -12.43 9.69 -19.30
C ARG A 148 -11.49 10.63 -18.54
N ALA A 149 -12.02 11.69 -17.92
CA ALA A 149 -11.22 12.55 -17.06
C ALA A 149 -10.66 11.75 -15.87
N ARG A 150 -11.49 10.94 -15.20
CA ARG A 150 -11.05 10.03 -14.13
C ARG A 150 -9.91 9.12 -14.59
N ALA A 151 -10.06 8.40 -15.70
CA ALA A 151 -9.02 7.54 -16.24
C ALA A 151 -7.72 8.31 -16.55
N SER A 152 -7.84 9.55 -17.02
CA SER A 152 -6.69 10.43 -17.27
C SER A 152 -5.98 10.80 -15.95
N LEU A 153 -6.74 11.22 -14.92
CA LEU A 153 -6.21 11.49 -13.58
C LEU A 153 -5.50 10.26 -13.00
N LEU A 154 -6.17 9.10 -13.01
CA LEU A 154 -5.61 7.84 -12.51
C LEU A 154 -4.32 7.47 -13.24
N THR A 155 -4.24 7.73 -14.55
CA THR A 155 -3.01 7.52 -15.34
C THR A 155 -1.89 8.46 -14.90
N SER A 156 -2.18 9.76 -14.73
CA SER A 156 -1.17 10.76 -14.34
C SER A 156 -0.58 10.53 -12.94
N ILE A 157 -1.35 9.97 -12.01
CA ILE A 157 -0.86 9.69 -10.65
C ILE A 157 -0.12 8.35 -10.53
N ARG A 158 -0.06 7.52 -11.58
CA ARG A 158 0.61 6.21 -11.54
C ARG A 158 2.08 6.25 -11.19
N SER A 159 2.77 7.37 -11.40
CA SER A 159 4.17 7.57 -11.06
C SER A 159 4.38 8.35 -9.76
N ALA A 160 3.32 8.87 -9.15
CA ALA A 160 3.39 9.59 -7.87
C ALA A 160 3.64 8.63 -6.69
N ARG A 161 3.95 9.19 -5.52
CA ARG A 161 3.99 8.47 -4.25
C ARG A 161 2.56 8.29 -3.76
N LEU A 162 1.98 7.12 -4.01
CA LEU A 162 0.54 6.89 -3.82
C LEU A 162 0.16 7.01 -2.33
N GLU A 163 1.05 6.57 -1.45
CA GLU A 163 0.93 6.63 0.00
C GLU A 163 0.88 8.06 0.56
N GLU A 164 1.32 9.06 -0.21
CA GLU A 164 1.28 10.47 0.17
C GLU A 164 0.01 11.18 -0.35
N ILE A 165 -0.82 10.52 -1.18
CA ILE A 165 -2.06 11.09 -1.73
C ILE A 165 -3.22 10.85 -0.76
N ALA A 166 -3.58 11.89 0.00
CA ALA A 166 -4.72 11.85 0.90
C ALA A 166 -6.03 11.49 0.16
N GLY A 167 -6.84 10.60 0.74
CA GLY A 167 -8.14 10.21 0.16
C GLY A 167 -8.08 9.19 -0.97
N LEU A 168 -6.90 8.69 -1.34
CA LEU A 168 -6.75 7.75 -2.45
C LEU A 168 -7.36 6.38 -2.14
N GLU A 169 -7.15 5.85 -0.94
CA GLU A 169 -7.69 4.56 -0.53
C GLU A 169 -9.23 4.60 -0.53
N GLU A 170 -9.81 5.60 0.13
CA GLU A 170 -11.25 5.84 0.19
C GLU A 170 -11.85 6.00 -1.22
N PHE A 171 -11.15 6.70 -2.12
CA PHE A 171 -11.56 6.80 -3.52
C PHE A 171 -11.58 5.44 -4.22
N LEU A 172 -10.57 4.60 -4.01
CA LEU A 172 -10.48 3.28 -4.64
C LEU A 172 -11.55 2.31 -4.12
N GLU A 173 -11.98 2.47 -2.87
CA GLU A 173 -13.11 1.74 -2.27
C GLU A 173 -14.46 2.08 -2.92
N LEU A 174 -14.63 3.27 -3.50
CA LEU A 174 -15.83 3.61 -4.26
C LEU A 174 -15.97 2.77 -5.54
N PHE A 175 -14.89 2.15 -6.02
CA PHE A 175 -14.80 1.47 -7.32
C PHE A 175 -14.13 0.08 -7.22
N PRO A 176 -14.60 -0.85 -6.36
CA PRO A 176 -13.86 -2.06 -5.98
C PRO A 176 -13.59 -3.00 -7.17
N SER A 177 -14.48 -3.02 -8.17
CA SER A 177 -14.37 -3.88 -9.35
C SER A 177 -13.91 -3.15 -10.61
N ASP A 178 -13.49 -1.88 -10.50
CA ASP A 178 -13.12 -1.08 -11.67
C ASP A 178 -11.69 -1.41 -12.13
N PRO A 179 -11.50 -1.82 -13.41
CA PRO A 179 -10.19 -2.19 -13.94
C PRO A 179 -9.20 -1.02 -14.01
N ASP A 180 -9.68 0.23 -14.12
CA ASP A 180 -8.79 1.40 -14.13
C ASP A 180 -8.13 1.63 -12.76
N CYS A 181 -8.82 1.22 -11.68
CA CYS A 181 -8.39 1.34 -10.29
C CYS A 181 -7.50 0.18 -9.84
N ALA A 182 -7.57 -0.99 -10.49
CA ALA A 182 -6.85 -2.20 -10.09
C ALA A 182 -5.32 -2.00 -9.97
N PRO A 183 -4.62 -1.38 -10.94
CA PRO A 183 -3.18 -1.18 -10.84
C PRO A 183 -2.75 -0.30 -9.64
N LEU A 184 -3.59 0.66 -9.25
CA LEU A 184 -3.30 1.54 -8.11
C LEU A 184 -3.54 0.82 -6.78
N ARG A 185 -4.62 0.02 -6.67
CA ARG A 185 -4.85 -0.84 -5.51
C ARG A 185 -3.69 -1.82 -5.31
N ASP A 186 -3.29 -2.52 -6.37
CA ASP A 186 -2.17 -3.47 -6.30
C ASP A 186 -0.89 -2.79 -5.83
N ARG A 187 -0.65 -1.54 -6.27
CA ARG A 187 0.54 -0.77 -5.87
C ARG A 187 0.45 -0.27 -4.42
N LEU A 188 -0.70 0.24 -3.96
CA LEU A 188 -0.87 0.63 -2.56
C LEU A 188 -0.68 -0.56 -1.62
N VAL A 189 -1.33 -1.68 -1.94
CA VAL A 189 -1.15 -2.94 -1.20
C VAL A 189 0.31 -3.33 -1.16
N ARG A 190 1.09 -3.12 -2.23
CA ARG A 190 2.55 -3.36 -2.26
C ARG A 190 3.36 -2.38 -1.41
N VAL A 191 2.99 -1.10 -1.36
CA VAL A 191 3.70 -0.10 -0.53
C VAL A 191 3.58 -0.43 0.95
N GLU A 192 2.46 -1.00 1.37
CA GLU A 192 2.27 -1.49 2.75
C GLU A 192 3.06 -2.77 3.06
N ARG A 193 3.52 -3.50 2.03
CA ARG A 193 4.25 -4.76 2.24
C ARG A 193 5.61 -4.46 2.82
N LYS A 194 5.93 -5.18 3.90
CA LYS A 194 7.30 -5.24 4.40
C LYS A 194 8.20 -5.81 3.29
N ARG A 195 9.33 -5.15 3.09
CA ARG A 195 10.35 -5.58 2.13
C ARG A 195 11.20 -6.70 2.72
N LEU A 196 11.39 -7.80 2.00
CA LEU A 196 12.21 -8.94 2.44
C LEU A 196 13.35 -9.19 1.47
N LEU A 197 14.58 -9.29 1.98
CA LEU A 197 15.69 -9.83 1.22
C LEU A 197 15.56 -11.36 1.19
N VAL A 198 15.56 -11.97 0.01
CA VAL A 198 15.53 -13.43 -0.15
C VAL A 198 16.74 -13.84 -0.97
N VAL A 199 17.67 -14.58 -0.35
CA VAL A 199 18.85 -15.12 -1.00
C VAL A 199 18.74 -16.63 -1.06
N GLU A 200 18.66 -17.19 -2.26
CA GLU A 200 18.44 -18.62 -2.53
C GLU A 200 18.78 -18.88 -4.00
N ASP A 201 19.42 -20.01 -4.32
CA ASP A 201 19.88 -20.34 -5.67
C ASP A 201 18.91 -21.25 -6.44
N ASP A 202 18.40 -22.32 -5.81
CA ASP A 202 17.62 -23.37 -6.49
C ASP A 202 16.12 -23.08 -6.50
N VAL A 203 15.56 -22.67 -5.35
CA VAL A 203 14.10 -22.56 -5.17
C VAL A 203 13.62 -21.12 -4.96
N LEU A 204 14.39 -20.14 -5.41
CA LEU A 204 14.12 -18.71 -5.20
C LEU A 204 12.73 -18.28 -5.65
N GLU A 205 12.34 -18.62 -6.87
CA GLU A 205 11.01 -18.27 -7.42
C GLU A 205 9.88 -18.86 -6.58
N GLN A 206 10.00 -20.12 -6.15
CA GLN A 206 8.99 -20.78 -5.32
C GLN A 206 8.85 -20.12 -3.94
N ILE A 207 9.96 -19.65 -3.36
CA ILE A 207 9.94 -18.92 -2.08
C ILE A 207 9.31 -17.54 -2.26
N VAL A 208 9.70 -16.80 -3.29
CA VAL A 208 9.16 -15.46 -3.58
C VAL A 208 7.65 -15.52 -3.85
N ASP A 209 7.20 -16.48 -4.67
CA ASP A 209 5.77 -16.71 -4.94
C ASP A 209 5.01 -17.07 -3.65
N ALA A 210 5.63 -17.84 -2.76
CA ALA A 210 5.02 -18.20 -1.49
C ALA A 210 4.97 -17.04 -0.48
N LEU A 211 5.73 -15.96 -0.71
CA LEU A 211 5.80 -14.74 0.10
C LEU A 211 5.09 -13.57 -0.60
N ASP A 212 3.98 -13.86 -1.30
CA ASP A 212 3.14 -12.89 -2.02
C ASP A 212 2.65 -11.69 -1.20
N GLY A 213 2.64 -11.78 0.14
CA GLY A 213 2.37 -10.68 1.07
C GLY A 213 3.55 -9.73 1.32
N TYR A 214 4.71 -9.95 0.70
CA TYR A 214 5.94 -9.17 0.89
C TYR A 214 6.40 -8.51 -0.41
N ASP A 215 7.20 -7.45 -0.31
CA ASP A 215 7.99 -6.93 -1.44
C ASP A 215 9.39 -7.59 -1.40
N CYS A 216 9.55 -8.69 -2.11
CA CYS A 216 10.79 -9.46 -2.08
C CYS A 216 11.88 -8.83 -2.96
N VAL A 217 13.10 -8.75 -2.43
CA VAL A 217 14.34 -8.44 -3.15
C VAL A 217 15.08 -9.77 -3.35
N PRO A 218 14.89 -10.45 -4.51
CA PRO A 218 15.51 -11.74 -4.77
C PRO A 218 17.00 -11.58 -5.14
N ILE A 219 17.83 -12.50 -4.67
CA ILE A 219 19.25 -12.65 -5.05
C ILE A 219 19.54 -14.14 -5.24
N GLY A 220 19.93 -14.53 -6.45
CA GLY A 220 20.14 -15.92 -6.82
C GLY A 220 21.49 -16.50 -6.42
N ASP A 221 22.53 -15.67 -6.34
CA ASP A 221 23.90 -16.12 -6.13
C ASP A 221 24.79 -15.03 -5.52
N MET A 222 26.03 -15.39 -5.17
CA MET A 222 27.00 -14.47 -4.60
C MET A 222 27.44 -13.36 -5.57
N ASP A 223 27.45 -13.61 -6.88
CA ASP A 223 27.82 -12.61 -7.88
C ASP A 223 26.76 -11.50 -7.96
N GLU A 224 25.49 -11.87 -7.92
CA GLU A 224 24.37 -10.94 -7.81
C GLU A 224 24.41 -10.19 -6.48
N TRP A 225 24.70 -10.86 -5.36
CA TRP A 225 24.86 -10.19 -4.05
C TRP A 225 25.87 -9.05 -4.11
N TYR A 226 27.10 -9.30 -4.59
CA TYR A 226 28.12 -8.26 -4.70
C TYR A 226 27.75 -7.18 -5.72
N ARG A 227 27.10 -7.55 -6.83
CA ARG A 227 26.62 -6.60 -7.84
C ARG A 227 25.58 -5.64 -7.25
N ARG A 228 24.64 -6.16 -6.45
CA ARG A 228 23.61 -5.37 -5.76
C ARG A 228 24.22 -4.49 -4.68
N LEU A 229 25.13 -5.02 -3.85
CA LEU A 229 25.85 -4.20 -2.88
C LEU A 229 26.61 -3.03 -3.51
N LYS A 230 27.16 -3.22 -4.72
CA LYS A 230 27.89 -2.18 -5.43
C LYS A 230 26.99 -1.12 -6.07
N ASN A 231 25.91 -1.56 -6.72
CA ASN A 231 25.11 -0.69 -7.61
C ASN A 231 23.79 -0.23 -7.01
N ASP A 232 23.29 -0.93 -6.00
CA ASP A 232 21.92 -0.80 -5.46
C ASP A 232 21.88 -1.10 -3.96
N ARG A 233 22.91 -0.64 -3.23
CA ARG A 233 23.05 -0.87 -1.78
C ARG A 233 21.83 -0.40 -1.01
N ASP A 234 21.27 0.74 -1.41
CA ASP A 234 20.14 1.37 -0.73
C ASP A 234 18.88 0.49 -0.76
N SER A 235 18.69 -0.32 -1.82
CA SER A 235 17.54 -1.24 -1.85
C SER A 235 17.67 -2.33 -0.78
N ILE A 236 18.87 -2.90 -0.59
CA ILE A 236 19.16 -3.88 0.47
C ILE A 236 18.96 -3.25 1.85
N LEU A 237 19.47 -2.03 2.06
CA LEU A 237 19.37 -1.33 3.35
C LEU A 237 17.93 -0.97 3.74
N ARG A 238 16.98 -0.98 2.79
CA ARG A 238 15.55 -0.76 3.02
C ARG A 238 14.78 -2.05 3.33
N CYS A 239 15.43 -3.21 3.32
CA CYS A 239 14.78 -4.47 3.69
C CYS A 239 14.49 -4.50 5.19
N HIS A 240 13.31 -5.03 5.56
CA HIS A 240 12.87 -5.17 6.95
C HIS A 240 13.32 -6.50 7.57
N GLY A 241 13.70 -7.47 6.75
CA GLY A 241 14.22 -8.76 7.17
C GLY A 241 14.92 -9.48 6.03
N ALA A 242 15.70 -10.50 6.35
CA ALA A 242 16.43 -11.30 5.39
C ALA A 242 16.26 -12.81 5.63
N LEU A 243 15.93 -13.54 4.56
CA LEU A 243 15.98 -15.00 4.48
C LEU A 243 17.18 -15.34 3.59
N VAL A 244 18.17 -16.03 4.16
CA VAL A 244 19.42 -16.33 3.45
C VAL A 244 19.63 -17.83 3.47
N ASP A 245 19.77 -18.46 2.31
CA ASP A 245 20.18 -19.86 2.28
C ASP A 245 21.64 -20.05 2.66
N LEU A 246 21.93 -21.15 3.34
CA LEU A 246 23.29 -21.49 3.76
C LEU A 246 24.19 -21.84 2.56
N HIS A 247 23.64 -22.60 1.61
CA HIS A 247 24.37 -23.10 0.45
C HIS A 247 23.90 -22.32 -0.79
N LEU A 248 24.80 -21.60 -1.44
CA LEU A 248 24.45 -20.78 -2.61
C LEU A 248 25.04 -21.33 -3.91
N THR A 249 25.49 -22.58 -3.87
CA THR A 249 25.92 -23.34 -5.03
C THR A 249 25.31 -24.74 -5.03
N ASP A 250 25.30 -25.37 -6.20
CA ASP A 250 24.89 -26.78 -6.38
C ASP A 250 25.66 -27.76 -5.46
N ALA A 251 26.83 -27.34 -4.96
CA ALA A 251 27.62 -28.11 -4.03
C ALA A 251 27.19 -27.78 -2.58
N LEU A 252 26.46 -28.71 -1.94
CA LEU A 252 25.99 -28.64 -0.55
C LEU A 252 27.11 -28.57 0.52
N ASN A 253 28.35 -28.27 0.12
CA ASN A 253 29.50 -28.09 0.98
C ASN A 253 30.01 -26.63 1.02
N ASP A 254 29.41 -25.72 0.27
CA ASP A 254 29.69 -24.30 0.42
C ASP A 254 28.92 -23.74 1.64
N GLU A 255 29.48 -22.77 2.35
CA GLU A 255 28.76 -22.06 3.44
C GLU A 255 28.66 -20.57 3.12
N GLN A 256 28.49 -20.24 1.82
CA GLN A 256 28.55 -18.85 1.34
C GLN A 256 27.43 -17.97 1.94
N GLY A 257 26.32 -18.57 2.36
CA GLY A 257 25.28 -17.87 3.10
C GLY A 257 25.79 -17.18 4.36
N PHE A 258 26.80 -17.74 5.05
CA PHE A 258 27.37 -17.09 6.24
C PHE A 258 28.08 -15.77 5.93
N ASP A 259 28.68 -15.61 4.74
CA ASP A 259 29.33 -14.36 4.35
C ASP A 259 28.30 -13.21 4.22
N ILE A 260 27.12 -13.51 3.66
CA ILE A 260 26.01 -12.56 3.55
C ILE A 260 25.46 -12.20 4.93
N VAL A 261 25.21 -13.21 5.77
CA VAL A 261 24.68 -12.98 7.12
C VAL A 261 25.68 -12.20 7.99
N GLU A 262 26.98 -12.51 7.89
CA GLU A 262 28.02 -11.78 8.59
C GLU A 262 28.07 -10.31 8.14
N TRP A 263 27.97 -10.06 6.83
CA TRP A 263 27.88 -8.70 6.31
C TRP A 263 26.65 -7.95 6.85
N LEU A 264 25.46 -8.58 6.81
CA LEU A 264 24.22 -7.98 7.32
C LEU A 264 24.32 -7.67 8.81
N ARG A 265 24.94 -8.56 9.60
CA ARG A 265 25.19 -8.36 11.03
C ARG A 265 26.05 -7.13 11.29
N GLU A 266 27.14 -6.99 10.54
CA GLU A 266 28.14 -5.94 10.75
C GLU A 266 27.73 -4.57 10.22
N ASN A 267 26.90 -4.54 9.17
CA ASN A 267 26.64 -3.31 8.41
C ASN A 267 25.21 -2.79 8.58
N THR A 268 24.30 -3.56 9.19
CA THR A 268 22.88 -3.23 9.26
C THR A 268 22.24 -3.65 10.59
N GLU A 269 21.00 -3.25 10.82
CA GLU A 269 20.13 -3.78 11.89
C GLU A 269 19.13 -4.82 11.34
N ILE A 270 19.26 -5.24 10.08
CA ILE A 270 18.30 -6.11 9.41
C ILE A 270 18.27 -7.47 10.14
N PRO A 271 17.11 -7.89 10.67
CA PRO A 271 16.96 -9.21 11.28
C PRO A 271 17.07 -10.27 10.20
N THR A 272 17.85 -11.31 10.48
CA THR A 272 18.18 -12.34 9.49
C THR A 272 17.83 -13.72 10.00
N ALA A 273 17.32 -14.57 9.13
CA ALA A 273 17.20 -16.00 9.36
C ALA A 273 17.95 -16.77 8.28
N LEU A 274 18.59 -17.86 8.70
CA LEU A 274 19.32 -18.76 7.81
C LEU A 274 18.42 -19.92 7.42
N MET A 275 18.38 -20.27 6.15
CA MET A 275 17.68 -21.42 5.62
C MET A 275 18.70 -22.54 5.34
N THR A 276 18.33 -23.80 5.56
CA THR A 276 19.19 -24.95 5.24
C THR A 276 18.36 -26.23 5.17
N VAL A 277 18.82 -27.24 4.42
CA VAL A 277 18.23 -28.60 4.37
C VAL A 277 18.89 -29.58 5.34
N ALA A 278 20.13 -29.30 5.73
CA ALA A 278 20.95 -30.11 6.62
C ALA A 278 21.68 -29.16 7.58
N PRO A 279 21.15 -28.96 8.80
CA PRO A 279 21.83 -28.12 9.76
C PRO A 279 23.24 -28.70 10.03
N PRO A 280 24.33 -27.91 9.94
CA PRO A 280 25.72 -28.41 9.98
C PRO A 280 26.18 -28.97 11.35
N TRP A 281 25.25 -29.35 12.24
CA TRP A 281 25.51 -29.38 13.67
C TRP A 281 26.03 -30.73 14.20
N ASP A 282 25.94 -31.79 13.40
CA ASP A 282 26.46 -33.10 13.81
C ASP A 282 28.00 -33.18 13.68
N ASP A 283 28.62 -32.35 12.82
CA ASP A 283 30.06 -32.44 12.51
C ASP A 283 30.94 -31.37 13.20
N TYR A 284 30.38 -30.23 13.65
CA TYR A 284 31.18 -29.11 14.19
C TYR A 284 31.22 -28.98 15.71
N GLY A 285 30.50 -29.80 16.48
CA GLY A 285 30.52 -29.78 17.95
C GLY A 285 29.96 -28.50 18.61
N GLU A 286 29.71 -27.43 17.85
CA GLU A 286 29.07 -26.20 18.26
C GLU A 286 27.57 -26.24 17.93
N GLY A 287 26.72 -26.23 18.96
CA GLY A 287 25.28 -26.35 18.78
C GLY A 287 24.64 -25.14 18.06
N PRO A 288 23.40 -25.29 17.55
CA PRO A 288 22.65 -24.24 16.83
C PRO A 288 22.63 -22.86 17.48
N GLN A 289 22.64 -22.81 18.81
CA GLN A 289 22.60 -21.54 19.54
C GLN A 289 23.89 -20.72 19.34
N ILE A 290 25.05 -21.36 19.16
CA ILE A 290 26.32 -20.66 18.92
C ILE A 290 26.27 -19.95 17.57
N HIS A 291 25.81 -20.61 16.51
CA HIS A 291 25.63 -19.98 15.20
C HIS A 291 24.62 -18.83 15.26
N ARG A 292 23.49 -19.01 15.95
CA ARG A 292 22.50 -17.93 16.12
C ARG A 292 23.11 -16.70 16.77
N ASN A 293 23.87 -16.89 17.84
CA ASN A 293 24.52 -15.78 18.54
C ASN A 293 25.65 -15.17 17.69
N ARG A 294 26.49 -15.99 17.06
CA ARG A 294 27.61 -15.53 16.23
C ARG A 294 27.14 -14.66 15.07
N PHE A 295 26.08 -15.09 14.37
CA PHE A 295 25.60 -14.45 13.14
C PHE A 295 24.34 -13.58 13.34
N ARG A 296 23.90 -13.35 14.58
CA ARG A 296 22.66 -12.62 14.91
C ARG A 296 21.42 -13.17 14.17
N LEU A 297 21.31 -14.50 14.10
CA LEU A 297 20.21 -15.18 13.44
C LEU A 297 19.00 -15.29 14.35
N VAL A 298 17.90 -14.68 13.93
CA VAL A 298 16.60 -14.79 14.60
C VAL A 298 16.17 -16.26 14.61
N ARG A 299 16.37 -16.97 13.50
CA ARG A 299 16.03 -18.39 13.36
C ARG A 299 16.96 -19.08 12.37
N ILE A 300 17.12 -20.39 12.54
CA ILE A 300 17.61 -21.29 11.50
C ILE A 300 16.43 -22.16 11.08
N VAL A 301 16.07 -22.13 9.80
CA VAL A 301 14.85 -22.74 9.26
C VAL A 301 15.25 -23.93 8.40
N ASN A 302 14.62 -25.08 8.65
CA ASN A 302 14.75 -26.21 7.75
C ASN A 302 13.86 -25.97 6.50
N LYS A 303 14.50 -25.87 5.32
CA LYS A 303 13.82 -25.67 4.03
C LYS A 303 12.92 -26.84 3.65
N GLN A 304 13.19 -28.05 4.12
CA GLN A 304 12.43 -29.25 3.75
C GLN A 304 11.51 -29.69 4.89
N LYS A 305 10.24 -29.95 4.56
CA LYS A 305 9.27 -30.49 5.51
C LYS A 305 9.54 -31.98 5.80
N ASP A 306 10.10 -32.67 4.82
CA ASP A 306 10.42 -34.10 4.86
C ASP A 306 11.66 -34.35 3.98
N ARG A 307 12.69 -34.98 4.54
CA ARG A 307 13.94 -35.33 3.85
C ARG A 307 13.69 -36.24 2.64
N LEU A 308 12.60 -37.01 2.63
CA LEU A 308 12.28 -37.97 1.57
C LEU A 308 11.61 -37.33 0.35
N ASN A 309 10.78 -36.30 0.56
CA ASN A 309 9.91 -35.74 -0.48
C ASN A 309 10.41 -34.41 -1.07
N ARG A 310 11.52 -33.86 -0.55
CA ARG A 310 12.12 -32.56 -0.95
C ARG A 310 11.13 -31.39 -1.03
N ARG A 311 9.98 -31.49 -0.36
CA ARG A 311 8.95 -30.45 -0.37
C ARG A 311 9.37 -29.29 0.52
N LEU A 312 9.26 -28.07 -0.01
CA LEU A 312 9.52 -26.85 0.74
C LEU A 312 8.61 -26.75 1.97
N ASN A 313 9.22 -26.36 3.08
CA ASN A 313 8.54 -26.08 4.33
C ASN A 313 8.02 -24.63 4.33
N LEU A 314 7.15 -24.32 3.35
CA LEU A 314 6.57 -22.99 3.18
C LEU A 314 5.93 -22.44 4.46
N PRO A 315 5.23 -23.23 5.31
CA PRO A 315 4.73 -22.72 6.59
C PRO A 315 5.83 -22.19 7.52
N ALA A 316 6.98 -22.87 7.60
CA ALA A 316 8.10 -22.41 8.43
C ALA A 316 8.77 -21.17 7.83
N ILE A 317 8.92 -21.11 6.51
CA ILE A 317 9.45 -19.93 5.80
C ILE A 317 8.54 -18.72 6.04
N ARG A 318 7.23 -18.85 5.83
CA ARG A 318 6.24 -17.78 6.06
C ARG A 318 6.19 -17.32 7.52
N SER A 319 6.18 -18.26 8.46
CA SER A 319 6.25 -17.94 9.90
C SER A 319 7.53 -17.17 10.23
N THR A 320 8.66 -17.54 9.62
CA THR A 320 9.93 -16.86 9.85
C THR A 320 9.93 -15.46 9.25
N ALA A 321 9.48 -15.32 8.00
CA ALA A 321 9.28 -14.01 7.37
C ALA A 321 8.45 -13.07 8.26
N LYS A 322 7.36 -13.58 8.85
CA LYS A 322 6.54 -12.82 9.82
C LYS A 322 7.39 -12.36 11.01
N VAL A 323 8.08 -13.26 11.70
CA VAL A 323 8.92 -12.91 12.87
C VAL A 323 9.99 -11.88 12.51
N LEU A 324 10.52 -11.92 11.29
CA LEU A 324 11.54 -10.97 10.84
C LEU A 324 10.97 -9.55 10.65
N THR A 325 9.72 -9.38 10.23
CA THR A 325 9.21 -8.08 9.78
C THR A 325 8.02 -7.52 10.53
N SER A 326 7.33 -8.36 11.32
CA SER A 326 6.11 -8.01 12.03
C SER A 326 6.37 -6.96 13.12
N ASP A 327 5.45 -6.03 13.28
CA ASP A 327 5.45 -5.06 14.38
C ASP A 327 4.74 -5.61 15.63
N ASP A 328 4.28 -6.87 15.60
CA ASP A 328 3.75 -7.57 16.77
C ASP A 328 4.79 -7.60 17.91
N GLU A 329 4.36 -7.25 19.12
CA GLU A 329 5.27 -7.08 20.26
C GLU A 329 6.14 -8.32 20.54
N GLU A 330 5.57 -9.53 20.43
CA GLU A 330 6.29 -10.79 20.63
C GLU A 330 7.41 -10.98 19.59
N ASP A 331 7.14 -10.65 18.32
CA ASP A 331 8.10 -10.76 17.23
C ASP A 331 9.22 -9.71 17.39
N VAL A 332 8.87 -8.47 17.79
CA VAL A 332 9.86 -7.43 18.08
C VAL A 332 10.77 -7.85 19.23
N ARG A 333 10.22 -8.36 20.34
CA ARG A 333 11.00 -8.87 21.48
C ARG A 333 11.93 -10.01 21.08
N THR A 334 11.46 -10.92 20.22
CA THR A 334 12.29 -12.02 19.69
C THR A 334 13.51 -11.50 18.92
N ARG A 335 13.33 -10.45 18.10
CA ARG A 335 14.43 -9.81 17.36
C ARG A 335 15.41 -9.08 18.30
N LEU A 336 14.88 -8.35 19.28
CA LEU A 336 15.70 -7.66 20.29
C LEU A 336 16.53 -8.63 21.13
N ALA A 337 15.94 -9.75 21.56
CA ALA A 337 16.63 -10.81 22.29
C ALA A 337 17.78 -11.39 21.46
N THR A 338 17.55 -11.63 20.16
CA THR A 338 18.59 -12.12 19.24
C THR A 338 19.75 -11.12 19.12
N TRP A 339 19.45 -9.82 19.04
CA TRP A 339 20.47 -8.78 18.98
C TRP A 339 21.29 -8.70 20.27
N LEU A 340 20.62 -8.75 21.42
CA LEU A 340 21.26 -8.77 22.74
C LEU A 340 22.21 -9.97 22.88
N GLU A 341 21.74 -11.18 22.57
CA GLU A 341 22.56 -12.39 22.69
C GLU A 341 23.76 -12.40 21.74
N SER A 342 23.59 -11.87 20.52
CA SER A 342 24.71 -11.73 19.59
C SER A 342 25.75 -10.72 20.09
N ALA A 343 25.31 -9.55 20.54
CA ALA A 343 26.19 -8.52 21.09
C ALA A 343 26.96 -9.03 22.31
N TYR A 344 26.25 -9.71 23.22
CA TYR A 344 26.86 -10.33 24.40
C TYR A 344 27.89 -11.40 24.02
N PHE A 345 27.56 -12.29 23.08
CA PHE A 345 28.47 -13.34 22.61
C PHE A 345 29.80 -12.77 22.12
N HIS A 346 29.75 -11.76 21.24
CA HIS A 346 30.96 -11.12 20.68
C HIS A 346 31.75 -10.35 21.73
N ALA A 347 31.06 -9.60 22.60
CA ALA A 347 31.70 -8.88 23.70
C ALA A 347 32.41 -9.85 24.67
N ALA A 348 31.75 -10.95 25.05
CA ALA A 348 32.31 -11.96 25.93
C ALA A 348 33.53 -12.67 25.30
N GLN A 349 33.47 -13.04 24.01
CA GLN A 349 34.61 -13.62 23.31
C GLN A 349 35.81 -12.66 23.29
N ARG A 350 35.60 -11.38 22.96
CA ARG A 350 36.64 -10.36 22.94
C ARG A 350 37.29 -10.17 24.32
N LEU A 351 36.48 -10.12 25.38
CA LEU A 351 36.96 -9.95 26.75
C LEU A 351 37.71 -11.18 27.28
N ARG A 352 37.25 -12.40 26.96
CA ARG A 352 37.94 -13.65 27.35
C ARG A 352 39.32 -13.80 26.71
N ARG A 353 39.51 -13.26 25.50
CA ARG A 353 40.83 -13.23 24.83
C ARG A 353 41.81 -12.24 25.49
N THR A 354 41.31 -11.27 26.27
CA THR A 354 42.13 -10.27 26.95
C THR A 354 42.65 -10.83 28.29
N ARG A 355 43.92 -11.28 28.33
CA ARG A 355 44.53 -12.00 29.48
C ARG A 355 44.85 -11.16 30.74
N ASN A 356 44.34 -9.93 30.87
CA ASN A 356 44.66 -9.04 32.00
C ASN A 356 43.57 -9.08 33.09
N ARG A 357 43.91 -8.72 34.35
CA ARG A 357 42.97 -8.66 35.48
C ARG A 357 41.72 -7.81 35.18
N ASP A 358 41.85 -6.78 34.36
CA ASP A 358 40.73 -5.93 33.93
C ASP A 358 39.74 -6.65 33.00
N GLY A 359 40.19 -7.64 32.21
CA GLY A 359 39.33 -8.44 31.34
C GLY A 359 38.26 -9.20 32.13
N GLY A 360 38.65 -9.80 33.26
CA GLY A 360 37.71 -10.49 34.15
C GLY A 360 36.71 -9.56 34.83
N ARG A 361 37.13 -8.34 35.20
CA ARG A 361 36.22 -7.32 35.76
C ARG A 361 35.20 -6.86 34.72
N ARG A 362 35.67 -6.51 33.51
CA ARG A 362 34.81 -6.05 32.41
C ARG A 362 33.86 -7.14 31.93
N LEU A 363 34.28 -8.41 31.93
CA LEU A 363 33.40 -9.53 31.58
C LEU A 363 32.20 -9.62 32.55
N ARG A 364 32.43 -9.52 33.86
CA ARG A 364 31.34 -9.50 34.85
C ARG A 364 30.44 -8.27 34.73
N GLU A 365 30.97 -7.14 34.29
CA GLU A 365 30.18 -5.94 34.01
C GLU A 365 29.27 -6.13 32.79
N CYS A 366 29.83 -6.69 31.71
CA CYS A 366 29.10 -7.10 30.51
C CYS A 366 27.98 -8.09 30.86
N GLU A 367 28.28 -9.13 31.62
CA GLU A 367 27.30 -10.13 32.07
C GLU A 367 26.15 -9.49 32.86
N ARG A 368 26.44 -8.61 33.82
CA ARG A 368 25.40 -7.90 34.59
C ARG A 368 24.55 -6.96 33.73
N SER A 369 25.17 -6.27 32.78
CA SER A 369 24.47 -5.37 31.88
C SER A 369 23.56 -6.13 30.90
N ALA A 370 24.03 -7.27 30.38
CA ALA A 370 23.22 -8.16 29.55
C ALA A 370 22.02 -8.71 30.34
N GLU A 371 22.23 -9.14 31.59
CA GLU A 371 21.16 -9.66 32.44
C GLU A 371 20.11 -8.60 32.83
N ALA A 372 20.52 -7.34 32.97
CA ALA A 372 19.57 -6.24 33.13
C ALA A 372 18.71 -6.07 31.87
N ALA A 373 19.32 -6.07 30.68
CA ALA A 373 18.58 -5.97 29.42
C ALA A 373 17.65 -7.17 29.16
N ARG A 374 18.05 -8.39 29.53
CA ARG A 374 17.17 -9.58 29.48
C ARG A 374 15.94 -9.42 30.34
N ARG A 375 16.11 -8.96 31.59
CA ARG A 375 14.97 -8.70 32.48
C ARG A 375 14.03 -7.66 31.90
N SER A 376 14.55 -6.58 31.32
CA SER A 376 13.70 -5.59 30.63
C SER A 376 12.94 -6.19 29.43
N LEU A 377 13.55 -7.12 28.67
CA LEU A 377 12.87 -7.85 27.60
C LEU A 377 11.73 -8.75 28.09
N GLU A 378 11.76 -9.21 29.34
CA GLU A 378 10.73 -10.09 29.92
C GLU A 378 9.63 -9.31 30.65
N SER A 379 9.98 -8.23 31.37
CA SER A 379 9.07 -7.58 32.32
C SER A 379 8.63 -6.16 31.95
N ASP A 380 9.39 -5.44 31.14
CA ASP A 380 9.15 -4.02 30.90
C ASP A 380 8.33 -3.78 29.63
N THR A 381 7.90 -2.55 29.39
CA THR A 381 7.24 -2.16 28.12
C THR A 381 8.21 -2.28 26.95
N LEU A 382 7.68 -2.50 25.74
CA LEU A 382 8.52 -2.64 24.54
C LEU A 382 9.51 -1.48 24.33
N PRO A 383 9.13 -0.19 24.48
CA PRO A 383 10.08 0.92 24.35
C PRO A 383 11.21 0.89 25.40
N ALA A 384 10.92 0.45 26.63
CA ALA A 384 11.93 0.33 27.68
C ALA A 384 12.90 -0.83 27.37
N ALA A 385 12.38 -1.96 26.90
CA ALA A 385 13.18 -3.10 26.44
C ALA A 385 14.09 -2.71 25.26
N GLU A 386 13.56 -1.99 24.26
CA GLU A 386 14.35 -1.45 23.14
C GLU A 386 15.49 -0.55 23.62
N SER A 387 15.20 0.38 24.54
CA SER A 387 16.21 1.28 25.10
C SER A 387 17.32 0.48 25.81
N ALA A 388 16.95 -0.49 26.64
CA ALA A 388 17.91 -1.32 27.38
C ALA A 388 18.81 -2.14 26.44
N VAL A 389 18.26 -2.74 25.38
CA VAL A 389 19.05 -3.48 24.38
C VAL A 389 19.98 -2.54 23.61
N ARG A 390 19.50 -1.38 23.15
CA ARG A 390 20.32 -0.40 22.43
C ARG A 390 21.47 0.14 23.30
N GLU A 391 21.20 0.43 24.56
CA GLU A 391 22.23 0.85 25.52
C GLU A 391 23.30 -0.22 25.72
N PHE A 392 22.89 -1.48 25.89
CA PHE A 392 23.83 -2.60 25.98
C PHE A 392 24.68 -2.73 24.71
N VAL A 393 24.05 -2.76 23.54
CA VAL A 393 24.74 -2.89 22.25
C VAL A 393 25.77 -1.76 22.09
N ARG A 394 25.36 -0.50 22.28
CA ARG A 394 26.27 0.66 22.19
C ARG A 394 27.47 0.59 23.15
N ALA A 395 27.29 0.02 24.33
CA ALA A 395 28.36 -0.09 25.32
C ALA A 395 29.35 -1.23 25.00
N TRP A 396 28.92 -2.28 24.29
CA TRP A 396 29.64 -3.55 24.22
C TRP A 396 29.94 -4.08 22.82
N THR A 397 29.37 -3.55 21.73
CA THR A 397 29.80 -3.88 20.36
C THR A 397 30.74 -2.82 19.86
#